data_AF-A0A7K5Z9I6-F1
#
_entry.id   AF-A0A7K5Z9I6-F1
#
_cell.length_a   1.000
_cell.length_b   1.000
_cell.length_c   1.000
_cell.angle_alpha   90.00
_cell.angle_beta   90.00
_cell.angle_gamma   90.00
#
_symmetry.space_group_name_H-M   'P 1'
#
loop_
_entity.id
_entity.type
_entity.pdbx_description
1 polymer ?
#
loop_
_entity_poly.entity_id
_entity_poly.type
_entity_poly.pdbx_seq_one_letter_code
_entity_poly.pdbx_strand_id
1 'polypeptide(L)' 'SLPYFGFGVSEPSLGVPQYMAVGYVDGNLISRYDSDTGRAEPRAEWMAANLGQEY' A
#
# COMPACT_ATOMS: atom_id res chain seq x y z
N SER A 1 -13.45 -0.76 -10.41
CA SER A 1 -13.70 -0.02 -9.15
C SER A 1 -12.37 0.22 -8.43
N LEU A 2 -12.32 1.08 -7.41
CA LEU A 2 -11.09 1.39 -6.68
C LEU A 2 -11.24 1.18 -5.17
N PRO A 3 -11.28 -0.09 -4.69
CA PRO A 3 -11.34 -0.35 -3.26
C PRO A 3 -9.98 -0.17 -2.60
N TYR A 4 -10.00 0.41 -1.41
CA TYR A 4 -8.88 0.44 -0.48
C TYR A 4 -9.24 -0.36 0.77
N PHE A 5 -8.30 -1.17 1.24
CA PHE A 5 -8.43 -1.97 2.46
C PHE A 5 -7.34 -1.61 3.44
N GLY A 6 -7.71 -1.41 4.70
CA GLY A 6 -6.78 -1.17 5.81
C GLY A 6 -6.75 -2.36 6.77
N PHE A 7 -5.56 -2.68 7.26
CA PHE A 7 -5.32 -3.72 8.26
C PHE A 7 -4.54 -3.11 9.43
N GLY A 8 -5.03 -3.31 10.64
CA GLY A 8 -4.34 -2.94 11.87
C GLY A 8 -4.02 -4.18 12.69
N VAL A 9 -2.80 -4.27 13.20
CA VAL A 9 -2.33 -5.33 14.09
C VAL A 9 -2.08 -4.72 15.46
N SER A 10 -2.77 -5.21 16.50
CA SER A 10 -2.65 -4.67 17.86
C SER A 10 -1.31 -5.00 18.52
N GLU A 11 -0.77 -6.20 18.25
CA GLU A 11 0.52 -6.68 18.77
C GLU A 11 1.41 -7.09 17.58
N PRO A 12 2.14 -6.13 16.96
CA PRO A 12 2.99 -6.41 15.82
C PRO A 12 4.17 -7.30 16.22
N SER A 13 4.49 -8.27 15.36
CA SER A 13 5.70 -9.08 15.45
C SER A 13 6.78 -8.53 14.52
N LEU A 14 8.05 -8.94 14.71
CA LEU A 14 9.14 -8.51 13.86
C LEU A 14 8.84 -8.81 12.38
N GLY A 15 8.83 -7.77 11.53
CA GLY A 15 8.53 -7.87 10.10
C GLY A 15 7.04 -7.79 9.74
N VAL A 16 6.15 -7.60 10.72
CA VAL A 16 4.73 -7.29 10.47
C VAL A 16 4.46 -5.86 10.94
N PRO A 17 4.13 -4.93 10.02
CA PRO A 17 3.81 -3.56 10.38
C PRO A 17 2.55 -3.49 11.23
N GLN A 18 2.50 -2.50 12.11
CA GLN A 18 1.31 -2.23 12.92
C GLN A 18 0.09 -1.87 12.06
N TYR A 19 0.32 -1.17 10.94
CA TYR A 19 -0.74 -0.82 10.00
C TYR A 19 -0.31 -0.96 8.55
N MET A 20 -1.21 -1.46 7.72
CA MET A 20 -1.07 -1.52 6.27
C MET A 20 -2.33 -1.04 5.58
N ALA A 21 -2.17 -0.43 4.40
CA ALA A 21 -3.29 -0.21 3.50
C ALA A 21 -2.94 -0.67 2.08
N VAL A 22 -3.90 -1.22 1.36
CA VAL A 22 -3.73 -1.70 -0.01
C VAL A 22 -4.83 -1.16 -0.90
N GLY A 23 -4.48 -0.73 -2.10
CA GLY A 23 -5.41 -0.25 -3.12
C GLY A 23 -5.45 -1.19 -4.31
N TYR A 24 -6.65 -1.45 -4.85
CA TYR A 24 -6.83 -2.26 -6.05
C TYR A 24 -7.55 -1.49 -7.15
N VAL A 25 -7.19 -1.75 -8.41
CA VAL A 25 -8.00 -1.37 -9.59
C VAL A 25 -8.32 -2.64 -10.34
N ASP A 26 -9.62 -2.93 -10.51
CA ASP A 26 -10.12 -4.09 -11.25
C ASP A 26 -9.46 -5.42 -10.85
N GLY A 27 -9.23 -5.58 -9.54
CA GLY A 27 -8.61 -6.77 -8.95
C GLY A 27 -7.08 -6.76 -8.91
N ASN A 28 -6.41 -5.77 -9.50
CA ASN A 28 -4.96 -5.64 -9.52
C ASN A 28 -4.48 -4.74 -8.38
N LEU A 29 -3.49 -5.18 -7.61
CA LEU A 29 -2.87 -4.38 -6.54
C LEU A 29 -2.08 -3.23 -7.17
N ILE A 30 -2.44 -2.00 -6.83
CA ILE A 30 -1.84 -0.80 -7.40
C ILE A 30 -0.92 -0.07 -6.43
N SER A 31 -1.20 -0.15 -5.13
CA SER A 31 -0.44 0.53 -4.09
C SER A 31 -0.50 -0.25 -2.78
N ARG A 32 0.60 -0.20 -2.01
CA ARG A 32 0.70 -0.71 -0.65
C ARG A 32 1.36 0.33 0.24
N TYR A 33 0.66 0.72 1.29
CA TYR A 33 1.19 1.50 2.42
C TYR A 33 1.52 0.57 3.58
N ASP A 34 2.57 0.92 4.32
CA ASP A 34 3.08 0.22 5.48
C ASP A 34 3.53 1.24 6.54
N SER A 35 3.16 1.04 7.80
CA SER A 35 3.50 1.97 8.89
C SER A 35 4.98 2.05 9.21
N ASP A 36 5.76 1.02 8.88
CA ASP A 36 7.18 0.95 9.17
C ASP A 36 7.97 1.84 8.20
N THR A 37 7.54 1.91 6.94
CA THR A 37 8.15 2.79 5.93
C THR A 37 7.49 4.17 5.88
N GLY A 38 6.23 4.26 6.31
CA GLY A 38 5.43 5.48 6.25
C GLY A 38 5.13 5.95 4.83
N ARG A 39 5.29 5.10 3.82
CA ARG A 39 5.14 5.45 2.39
C ARG A 39 4.15 4.52 1.70
N ALA A 40 3.44 5.06 0.72
CA ALA A 40 2.58 4.29 -0.17
C ALA A 40 3.35 3.94 -1.44
N GLU A 41 3.79 2.70 -1.56
CA GLU A 41 4.59 2.26 -2.70
C GLU A 41 3.69 1.72 -3.82
N PRO A 42 3.93 2.12 -5.08
CA PRO A 42 3.25 1.50 -6.22
C PRO A 42 3.62 0.03 -6.32
N ARG A 43 2.62 -0.81 -6.62
CA ARG A 43 2.80 -2.26 -6.81
C ARG A 43 2.57 -2.70 -8.24
N ALA A 44 2.01 -1.83 -9.08
CA ALA A 44 1.91 -2.03 -10.51
C ALA A 44 2.89 -1.14 -11.26
N GLU A 45 3.55 -1.65 -12.30
CA GLU A 45 4.57 -0.91 -13.07
C GLU A 45 4.00 0.37 -13.71
N TRP A 46 2.77 0.28 -14.23
CA TRP A 46 2.09 1.44 -14.81
C TRP A 46 1.71 2.48 -13.73
N MET A 47 1.51 2.08 -12.47
CA MET A 47 1.36 3.06 -11.39
C MET A 47 2.68 3.75 -11.10
N ALA A 48 3.77 2.98 -10.97
CA ALA A 48 5.10 3.52 -10.72
C ALA A 48 5.56 4.50 -11.82
N ALA A 49 5.22 4.22 -13.08
CA ALA A 49 5.55 5.08 -14.21
C ALA A 49 4.72 6.39 -14.27
N ASN A 50 3.56 6.45 -13.61
CA ASN A 50 2.64 7.59 -13.68
C ASN A 50 2.50 8.37 -12.36
N LEU A 51 3.01 7.85 -11.25
CA LEU A 51 3.11 8.61 -10.01
C LEU A 51 4.23 9.65 -10.18
N GLY A 52 3.87 10.93 -10.20
CA GLY A 52 4.84 12.02 -10.19
C GLY A 52 5.71 11.98 -8.94
N GLN A 53 6.84 12.69 -8.95
CA GLN A 53 7.85 12.73 -7.87
C GLN A 53 7.32 13.23 -6.49
N GLU A 54 6.04 13.59 -6.41
CA GLU A 54 5.37 14.10 -5.19
C GLU A 54 4.61 13.02 -4.40
N TYR A 55 4.64 11.75 -4.85
CA TYR A 55 4.08 10.59 -4.13
C TYR A 55 5.15 9.71 -3.50
#